data_AF-A0A0D2ELW9-F1
#
_entry.id   AF-A0A0D2ELW9-F1
#
_cell.length_a   1.000
_cell.length_b   1.000
_cell.length_c   1.000
_cell.angle_alpha   90.00
_cell.angle_beta   90.00
_cell.angle_gamma   90.00
#
_symmetry.space_group_name_H-M   'P 1'
#
loop_
_entity.id
_entity.type
_entity.pdbx_description
1 polymer ?
#
loop_
_entity_poly.entity_id
_entity_poly.type
_entity_poly.pdbx_seq_one_letter_code
_entity_poly.pdbx_strand_id
1 'polypeptide(L)'
;MPATYMGFPHDRRFMLFNVAQGKNMAIAYFTEMCLFTTAFSSSKGEGGPNDRVTVTYTKDHVFDHPDQKVSPELLQVPLDPDTAGLEEVEVTMHYSPCVGYDMGEEYNRWFSERFGYQVKLFYIGSNSRKVLGNMPPSVAAAQQRNGPAGESKGTSSVASWLGSITSTATSLARAVTGAGETAEDREKQSEGVDQGISFADVAPYLVISTKSWENAQRRLPDNEVMDISKFRPNIIVEGAEEEFEEDFWAELLIGGDDGARIVLTQNCARCNSLNVDYSTGKVGEGESGKILKKLQSDRRVDPGAKWSPVFGRYGFLARVPEGKSAAEIKVGDEVRVVRRNSERTRFEWPNLSTN
;
A
#
# COMPACT_ATOMS: atom_id res chain seq x y z
N MET A 1 -2.39 -11.59 -10.06
CA MET A 1 -1.38 -11.80 -8.99
C MET A 1 -2.10 -12.27 -7.74
N PRO A 2 -1.57 -13.26 -7.00
CA PRO A 2 -2.18 -13.66 -5.73
C PRO A 2 -2.16 -12.50 -4.74
N ALA A 3 -3.26 -12.27 -4.04
CA ALA A 3 -3.28 -11.36 -2.91
C ALA A 3 -2.63 -12.07 -1.70
N THR A 4 -1.64 -11.48 -1.05
CA THR A 4 -1.02 -12.06 0.16
C THR A 4 -1.16 -11.12 1.34
N TYR A 5 -1.01 -11.63 2.56
CA TYR A 5 -1.12 -10.80 3.77
C TYR A 5 -0.08 -9.67 3.84
N MET A 6 1.06 -9.82 3.16
CA MET A 6 2.12 -8.81 3.09
C MET A 6 2.07 -7.94 1.81
N GLY A 7 1.04 -8.09 0.97
CA GLY A 7 0.87 -7.35 -0.29
C GLY A 7 0.95 -8.23 -1.53
N PHE A 8 1.12 -7.64 -2.71
CA PHE A 8 1.39 -8.43 -3.91
C PHE A 8 2.81 -9.02 -3.87
N PRO A 9 3.05 -10.20 -4.49
CA PRO A 9 4.38 -10.78 -4.58
C PRO A 9 5.43 -9.79 -5.08
N HIS A 10 6.61 -9.81 -4.45
CA HIS A 10 7.76 -8.96 -4.74
C HIS A 10 7.57 -7.44 -4.53
N ASP A 11 6.38 -6.98 -4.12
CA ASP A 11 6.14 -5.56 -3.86
C ASP A 11 6.89 -5.06 -2.61
N ARG A 12 7.62 -3.95 -2.78
CA ARG A 12 8.38 -3.26 -1.70
C ARG A 12 9.27 -4.21 -0.86
N ARG A 13 9.87 -5.22 -1.47
CA ARG A 13 10.81 -6.15 -0.81
C ARG A 13 12.25 -5.64 -0.78
N PHE A 14 12.54 -4.61 -1.56
CA PHE A 14 13.83 -3.93 -1.63
C PHE A 14 13.72 -2.49 -1.17
N MET A 15 14.81 -1.96 -0.62
CA MET A 15 14.90 -0.59 -0.14
C MET A 15 16.29 -0.03 -0.45
N LEU A 16 16.34 1.24 -0.86
CA LEU A 16 17.60 1.98 -0.93
C LEU A 16 17.86 2.70 0.39
N PHE A 17 19.13 2.71 0.82
CA PHE A 17 19.57 3.32 2.06
C PHE A 17 20.67 4.34 1.79
N ASN A 18 20.50 5.57 2.29
CA ASN A 18 21.51 6.60 2.20
C ASN A 18 22.50 6.45 3.36
N VAL A 19 23.75 6.12 3.04
CA VAL A 19 24.77 5.80 4.04
C VAL A 19 25.11 7.01 4.91
N ALA A 20 25.30 8.18 4.30
CA ALA A 20 25.70 9.40 5.01
C ALA A 20 24.61 9.91 5.97
N GLN A 21 23.34 9.79 5.58
CA GLN A 21 22.21 10.21 6.41
C GLN A 21 21.70 9.11 7.35
N GLY A 22 22.20 7.88 7.23
CA GLY A 22 21.81 6.75 8.08
C GLY A 22 20.32 6.42 8.03
N LYS A 23 19.66 6.57 6.87
CA LYS A 23 18.22 6.36 6.75
C LYS A 23 17.80 5.74 5.41
N ASN A 24 16.62 5.12 5.42
CA ASN A 24 15.95 4.67 4.22
C ASN A 24 15.63 5.84 3.27
N MET A 25 15.67 5.57 1.98
CA MET A 25 15.37 6.54 0.95
C MET A 25 13.92 6.40 0.48
N ALA A 26 13.24 7.54 0.33
CA ALA A 26 11.93 7.64 -0.31
C ALA A 26 11.88 8.91 -1.17
N ILE A 27 11.10 8.89 -2.26
CA ILE A 27 10.96 10.02 -3.21
C ILE A 27 10.59 11.35 -2.51
N ALA A 28 9.89 11.28 -1.38
CA ALA A 28 9.56 12.43 -0.54
C ALA A 28 10.80 13.20 -0.03
N TYR A 29 11.92 12.51 0.18
CA TYR A 29 13.16 13.08 0.74
C TYR A 29 14.32 13.06 -0.27
N PHE A 30 14.28 12.14 -1.23
CA PHE A 30 15.29 11.94 -2.28
C PHE A 30 14.56 11.86 -3.62
N THR A 31 14.26 13.02 -4.19
CA THR A 31 13.40 13.15 -5.37
C THR A 31 13.96 12.39 -6.57
N GLU A 32 15.28 12.32 -6.68
CA GLU A 32 16.04 11.65 -7.73
C GLU A 32 15.86 10.13 -7.76
N MET A 33 15.31 9.52 -6.70
CA MET A 33 14.91 8.11 -6.72
C MET A 33 13.92 7.79 -7.84
N CYS A 34 13.09 8.75 -8.28
CA CYS A 34 12.12 8.51 -9.34
C CYS A 34 12.77 8.33 -10.73
N LEU A 35 14.06 8.64 -10.87
CA LEU A 35 14.82 8.42 -12.10
C LEU A 35 15.16 6.95 -12.34
N PHE A 36 14.88 6.10 -11.35
CA PHE A 36 15.05 4.65 -11.41
C PHE A 36 13.69 4.00 -11.64
N THR A 37 13.53 3.34 -12.78
CA THR A 37 12.33 2.55 -13.09
C THR A 37 12.63 1.07 -12.94
N THR A 38 11.59 0.28 -12.67
CA THR A 38 11.71 -1.16 -12.45
C THR A 38 10.70 -1.92 -13.30
N ALA A 39 11.11 -3.07 -13.81
CA ALA A 39 10.25 -3.98 -14.54
C ALA A 39 10.63 -5.42 -14.22
N PHE A 40 9.63 -6.30 -14.13
CA PHE A 40 9.90 -7.74 -14.06
C PHE A 40 10.43 -8.23 -15.40
N SER A 41 11.60 -8.87 -15.39
CA SER A 41 12.11 -9.67 -16.50
C SER A 41 11.87 -11.12 -16.16
N SER A 42 10.78 -11.70 -16.68
CA SER A 42 10.58 -13.14 -16.61
C SER A 42 11.29 -13.80 -17.79
N SER A 43 12.02 -14.89 -17.51
CA SER A 43 12.60 -15.68 -18.61
C SER A 43 11.55 -16.57 -19.28
N LYS A 44 10.47 -16.96 -18.57
CA LYS A 44 9.45 -17.91 -19.05
C LYS A 44 8.05 -17.76 -18.42
N GLY A 45 7.61 -16.54 -18.12
CA GLY A 45 6.18 -16.26 -17.86
C GLY A 45 5.62 -16.57 -16.47
N GLU A 46 6.32 -17.27 -15.58
CA GLU A 46 5.87 -17.51 -14.19
C GLU A 46 7.05 -17.65 -13.22
N GLY A 47 7.04 -16.83 -12.16
CA GLY A 47 7.84 -16.82 -10.91
C GLY A 47 8.96 -17.83 -10.70
N GLY A 48 9.87 -17.99 -11.65
CA GLY A 48 10.95 -18.97 -11.59
C GLY A 48 12.13 -18.48 -10.73
N PRO A 49 13.03 -19.37 -10.28
CA PRO A 49 14.24 -18.98 -9.54
C PRO A 49 15.18 -18.06 -10.33
N ASN A 50 14.94 -17.91 -11.63
CA ASN A 50 15.67 -17.03 -12.53
C ASN A 50 14.95 -15.69 -12.80
N ASP A 51 13.81 -15.43 -12.17
CA ASP A 51 13.09 -14.18 -12.38
C ASP A 51 13.80 -13.03 -11.66
N ARG A 52 13.87 -11.90 -12.36
CA ARG A 52 14.63 -10.74 -11.93
C ARG A 52 13.80 -9.48 -12.06
N VAL A 53 14.16 -8.47 -11.28
CA VAL A 53 13.78 -7.10 -11.53
C VAL A 53 14.91 -6.43 -12.31
N THR A 54 14.56 -5.88 -13.47
CA THR A 54 15.42 -4.99 -14.24
C THR A 54 15.24 -3.58 -13.70
N VAL A 55 16.32 -2.95 -13.24
CA VAL A 55 16.36 -1.55 -12.82
C VAL A 55 17.00 -0.72 -13.94
N THR A 56 16.29 0.30 -14.40
CA THR A 56 16.75 1.23 -15.44
C THR A 56 16.95 2.59 -14.82
N TYR A 57 18.07 3.24 -15.13
CA TYR A 57 18.31 4.63 -14.80
C TYR A 57 18.09 5.51 -16.04
N THR A 58 17.31 6.57 -15.90
CA THR A 58 16.79 7.36 -17.03
C THR A 58 17.76 8.41 -17.57
N LYS A 59 18.83 8.76 -16.84
CA LYS A 59 19.86 9.70 -17.29
C LYS A 59 21.11 8.97 -17.75
N ASP A 60 21.94 9.65 -18.53
CA ASP A 60 23.24 9.16 -18.99
C ASP A 60 24.41 9.70 -18.15
N HIS A 61 24.09 10.45 -17.09
CA HIS A 61 25.05 11.11 -16.20
C HIS A 61 24.61 10.99 -14.74
N VAL A 62 25.54 11.18 -13.80
CA VAL A 62 25.25 11.25 -12.36
C VAL A 62 24.20 12.33 -12.12
N PHE A 63 23.19 12.07 -11.28
CA PHE A 63 21.97 12.88 -11.15
C PHE A 63 22.16 14.40 -11.25
N ASP A 64 23.08 14.94 -10.46
CA ASP A 64 23.37 16.37 -10.32
C ASP A 64 24.73 16.78 -10.93
N HIS A 65 25.38 15.89 -11.68
CA HIS A 65 26.65 16.17 -12.37
C HIS A 65 26.56 15.78 -13.87
N PRO A 66 26.03 16.67 -14.73
CA PRO A 66 25.86 16.42 -16.18
C PRO A 66 27.14 16.05 -16.93
N ASP A 67 28.29 16.53 -16.44
CA ASP A 67 29.61 16.28 -17.02
C ASP A 67 30.17 14.90 -16.64
N GLN A 68 29.57 14.21 -15.67
CA GLN A 68 30.00 12.89 -15.20
C GLN A 68 29.09 11.81 -15.77
N LYS A 69 29.51 11.18 -16.87
CA LYS A 69 28.74 10.11 -17.50
C LYS A 69 28.71 8.83 -16.67
N VAL A 70 27.59 8.13 -16.72
CA VAL A 70 27.41 6.80 -16.10
C VAL A 70 27.11 5.76 -17.17
N SER A 71 27.41 4.49 -16.87
CA SER A 71 27.14 3.40 -17.80
C SER A 71 25.63 3.26 -18.08
N PRO A 72 25.21 3.04 -19.35
CA PRO A 72 23.81 2.76 -19.71
C PRO A 72 23.36 1.34 -19.35
N GLU A 73 24.25 0.53 -18.77
CA GLU A 73 23.97 -0.85 -18.38
C GLU A 73 22.84 -0.93 -17.34
N LEU A 74 21.85 -1.77 -17.64
CA LEU A 74 20.73 -2.06 -16.76
C LEU A 74 21.18 -2.95 -15.60
N LEU A 75 20.66 -2.69 -14.40
CA LEU A 75 20.92 -3.55 -13.25
C LEU A 75 19.88 -4.67 -13.18
N GLN A 76 20.35 -5.88 -12.92
CA GLN A 76 19.51 -7.07 -12.83
C GLN A 76 19.57 -7.61 -11.40
N VAL A 77 18.47 -7.58 -10.65
CA VAL A 77 18.42 -8.07 -9.26
C VAL A 77 17.50 -9.30 -9.19
N PRO A 78 17.89 -10.43 -8.59
CA PRO A 78 16.99 -11.56 -8.39
C PRO A 78 15.75 -11.13 -7.58
N LEU A 79 14.57 -11.68 -7.89
CA LEU A 79 13.36 -11.37 -7.13
C LEU A 79 13.36 -11.93 -5.71
N ASP A 80 13.96 -13.10 -5.53
CA ASP A 80 14.19 -13.74 -4.23
C ASP A 80 15.67 -14.12 -4.11
N PRO A 81 16.55 -13.15 -3.79
CA PRO A 81 17.97 -13.42 -3.56
C PRO A 81 18.20 -14.42 -2.42
N ASP A 82 19.23 -15.25 -2.55
CA ASP A 82 19.75 -16.02 -1.41
C ASP A 82 20.39 -15.06 -0.41
N THR A 83 19.95 -15.14 0.84
CA THR A 83 20.43 -14.29 1.93
C THR A 83 21.60 -14.92 2.69
N ALA A 84 21.99 -16.16 2.36
CA ALA A 84 23.11 -16.83 3.01
C ALA A 84 24.42 -16.03 2.83
N GLY A 85 25.02 -15.64 3.95
CA GLY A 85 26.29 -14.91 3.99
C GLY A 85 26.20 -13.41 3.70
N LEU A 86 25.00 -12.87 3.45
CA LEU A 86 24.79 -11.42 3.38
C LEU A 86 24.85 -10.79 4.78
N GLU A 87 25.31 -9.54 4.85
CA GLU A 87 25.33 -8.77 6.10
C GLU A 87 23.90 -8.43 6.52
N GLU A 88 23.53 -8.78 7.75
CA GLU A 88 22.27 -8.36 8.36
C GLU A 88 22.39 -6.94 8.92
N VAL A 89 21.46 -6.07 8.55
CA VAL A 89 21.44 -4.65 8.93
C VAL A 89 20.10 -4.33 9.57
N GLU A 90 20.13 -3.80 10.79
CA GLU A 90 18.92 -3.26 11.44
C GLU A 90 18.54 -1.93 10.79
N VAL A 91 17.29 -1.84 10.33
CA VAL A 91 16.71 -0.63 9.75
C VAL A 91 15.38 -0.31 10.40
N THR A 92 15.19 0.96 10.76
CA THR A 92 13.94 1.46 11.31
C THR A 92 13.25 2.36 10.30
N MET A 93 12.13 1.90 9.75
CA MET A 93 11.25 2.69 8.88
C MET A 93 9.99 3.06 9.65
N HIS A 94 9.60 4.34 9.63
CA HIS A 94 8.40 4.82 10.33
C HIS A 94 8.33 4.29 11.77
N TYR A 95 9.44 4.33 12.52
CA TYR A 95 9.51 3.85 13.91
C TYR A 95 9.18 2.35 14.11
N SER A 96 9.19 1.56 13.03
CA SER A 96 9.02 0.11 13.06
C SER A 96 10.32 -0.55 12.59
N PRO A 97 11.13 -1.10 13.52
CA PRO A 97 12.41 -1.74 13.20
C PRO A 97 12.21 -3.10 12.52
N CYS A 98 13.19 -3.48 11.70
CA CYS A 98 13.35 -4.82 11.14
C CYS A 98 14.80 -5.06 10.72
N VAL A 99 15.08 -6.29 10.31
CA VAL A 99 16.37 -6.68 9.73
C VAL A 99 16.22 -6.80 8.22
N GLY A 100 17.08 -6.11 7.49
CA GLY A 100 17.31 -6.31 6.06
C GLY A 100 18.70 -6.91 5.80
N TYR A 101 18.94 -7.34 4.58
CA TYR A 101 20.20 -7.89 4.10
C TYR A 101 20.86 -6.92 3.14
N ASP A 102 22.12 -6.58 3.36
CA ASP A 102 22.93 -5.83 2.37
C ASP A 102 23.17 -6.71 1.15
N MET A 103 22.66 -6.26 -0.01
CA MET A 103 22.77 -7.01 -1.25
C MET A 103 24.20 -7.06 -1.81
N GLY A 104 25.10 -6.22 -1.30
CA GLY A 104 26.53 -6.27 -1.60
C GLY A 104 27.02 -5.22 -2.60
N GLU A 105 28.35 -5.17 -2.74
CA GLU A 105 29.08 -4.09 -3.41
C GLU A 105 28.66 -3.87 -4.86
N GLU A 106 28.31 -4.93 -5.60
CA GLU A 106 27.86 -4.83 -6.99
C GLU A 106 26.66 -3.88 -7.13
N TYR A 107 25.62 -4.10 -6.32
CA TYR A 107 24.41 -3.28 -6.34
C TYR A 107 24.65 -1.90 -5.73
N ASN A 108 25.37 -1.85 -4.60
CA ASN A 108 25.66 -0.62 -3.88
C ASN A 108 26.43 0.36 -4.76
N ARG A 109 27.45 -0.12 -5.47
CA ARG A 109 28.23 0.66 -6.42
C ARG A 109 27.37 1.16 -7.57
N TRP A 110 26.55 0.28 -8.17
CA TRP A 110 25.71 0.66 -9.30
C TRP A 110 24.81 1.84 -8.94
N PHE A 111 24.09 1.79 -7.80
CA PHE A 111 23.27 2.91 -7.35
C PHE A 111 24.12 4.14 -7.00
N SER A 112 25.19 3.96 -6.22
CA SER A 112 26.03 5.08 -5.76
C SER A 112 26.60 5.91 -6.91
N GLU A 113 27.03 5.27 -8.00
CA GLU A 113 27.50 5.95 -9.20
C GLU A 113 26.43 6.83 -9.84
N ARG A 114 25.15 6.40 -9.88
CA ARG A 114 24.05 7.19 -10.49
C ARG A 114 23.56 8.30 -9.58
N PHE A 115 23.51 8.06 -8.27
CA PHE A 115 23.10 9.06 -7.27
C PHE A 115 24.17 10.13 -7.04
N GLY A 116 25.46 9.79 -7.16
CA GLY A 116 26.57 10.70 -6.84
C GLY A 116 26.97 10.70 -5.35
N TYR A 117 26.40 9.80 -4.56
CA TYR A 117 26.69 9.60 -3.15
C TYR A 117 26.48 8.14 -2.75
N GLN A 118 27.00 7.73 -1.58
CA GLN A 118 26.95 6.35 -1.13
C GLN A 118 25.51 5.89 -0.82
N VAL A 119 25.07 4.88 -1.56
CA VAL A 119 23.77 4.22 -1.44
C VAL A 119 23.95 2.72 -1.32
N LYS A 120 23.19 2.10 -0.42
CA LYS A 120 23.11 0.64 -0.30
C LYS A 120 21.74 0.12 -0.75
N LEU A 121 21.71 -1.06 -1.36
CA LEU A 121 20.49 -1.80 -1.66
C LEU A 121 20.26 -2.87 -0.59
N PHE A 122 19.14 -2.79 0.10
CA PHE A 122 18.73 -3.78 1.10
C PHE A 122 17.56 -4.62 0.60
N TYR A 123 17.59 -5.91 0.93
CA TYR A 123 16.50 -6.86 0.71
C TYR A 123 15.95 -7.34 2.05
N ILE A 124 14.62 -7.44 2.19
CA ILE A 124 14.01 -7.80 3.47
C ILE A 124 14.04 -9.32 3.77
N GLY A 125 14.21 -10.17 2.75
CA GLY A 125 14.13 -11.62 2.95
C GLY A 125 12.76 -12.05 3.52
N SER A 126 12.74 -13.04 4.41
CA SER A 126 11.53 -13.48 5.11
C SER A 126 11.14 -12.59 6.30
N ASN A 127 11.89 -11.52 6.57
CA ASN A 127 11.60 -10.62 7.69
C ASN A 127 10.41 -9.71 7.37
N SER A 128 9.83 -9.14 8.41
CA SER A 128 8.73 -8.19 8.31
C SER A 128 8.86 -7.09 9.36
N ARG A 129 8.23 -5.95 9.08
CA ARG A 129 8.07 -4.83 10.01
C ARG A 129 6.71 -4.92 10.67
N LYS A 130 6.66 -4.62 11.96
CA LYS A 130 5.39 -4.54 12.69
C LYS A 130 4.54 -3.38 12.18
N VAL A 131 3.26 -3.62 11.99
CA VAL A 131 2.28 -2.57 11.72
C VAL A 131 1.87 -1.93 13.06
N LEU A 132 1.90 -0.60 13.14
CA LEU A 132 1.76 0.14 14.41
C LEU A 132 0.43 0.91 14.49
N GLY A 133 0.14 1.42 15.69
CA GLY A 133 -1.03 2.25 15.95
C GLY A 133 -2.34 1.53 15.65
N ASN A 134 -3.25 2.19 14.94
CA ASN A 134 -4.56 1.65 14.58
C ASN A 134 -4.65 1.16 13.13
N MET A 135 -3.50 0.95 12.49
CA MET A 135 -3.41 0.35 11.17
C MET A 135 -3.82 -1.14 11.15
N PRO A 136 -3.45 -1.99 12.14
CA PRO A 136 -3.84 -3.40 12.10
C PRO A 136 -5.36 -3.57 12.10
N PRO A 137 -5.93 -4.45 11.26
CA PRO A 137 -7.39 -4.59 11.13
C PRO A 137 -8.12 -4.93 12.42
N SER A 138 -7.51 -5.73 13.30
CA SER A 138 -8.08 -6.07 14.60
C SER A 138 -8.23 -4.85 15.53
N VAL A 139 -7.29 -3.90 15.47
CA VAL A 139 -7.34 -2.65 16.23
C VAL A 139 -8.35 -1.69 15.61
N ALA A 140 -8.35 -1.54 14.28
CA ALA A 140 -9.30 -0.70 13.56
C ALA A 140 -10.75 -1.14 13.80
N ALA A 141 -11.03 -2.45 13.74
CA ALA A 141 -12.35 -3.01 14.03
C ALA A 141 -12.78 -2.78 15.48
N ALA A 142 -11.87 -2.90 16.45
CA ALA A 142 -12.16 -2.61 17.84
C ALA A 142 -12.50 -1.13 18.08
N GLN A 143 -11.81 -0.20 17.41
CA GLN A 143 -12.11 1.24 17.48
C GLN A 143 -13.49 1.57 16.89
N GLN A 144 -13.89 0.92 15.79
CA GLN A 144 -15.20 1.11 15.18
C GLN A 144 -16.35 0.65 16.09
N ARG A 145 -16.17 -0.47 16.83
CA ARG A 145 -17.18 -0.97 17.78
C ARG A 145 -17.32 -0.11 19.04
N ASN A 146 -16.24 0.54 19.47
CA ASN A 146 -16.19 1.34 20.70
C ASN A 146 -16.38 2.85 20.45
N GLY A 147 -16.56 3.28 19.19
CA GLY A 147 -16.89 4.67 18.86
C GLY A 147 -18.25 5.07 19.45
N PRO A 148 -18.50 6.38 19.69
CA PRO A 148 -19.80 6.82 20.19
C PRO A 148 -20.89 6.29 19.26
N ALA A 149 -21.89 5.62 19.84
CA ALA A 149 -23.05 5.14 19.10
C ALA A 149 -23.67 6.34 18.39
N GLY A 150 -23.44 6.44 17.07
CA GLY A 150 -23.98 7.52 16.28
C GLY A 150 -25.49 7.58 16.50
N GLU A 151 -26.00 8.76 16.82
CA GLU A 151 -27.44 9.04 16.83
C GLU A 151 -27.97 8.75 15.42
N SER A 152 -28.43 7.53 15.20
CA SER A 152 -29.13 7.14 13.98
C SER A 152 -30.45 7.90 13.96
N LYS A 153 -30.45 9.05 13.26
CA LYS A 153 -31.68 9.68 12.79
C LYS A 153 -32.37 8.73 11.83
N GLY A 154 -33.35 8.00 12.36
CA GLY A 154 -34.50 7.43 11.66
C GLY A 154 -34.22 6.52 10.46
N THR A 155 -34.47 5.23 10.65
CA THR A 155 -35.60 4.57 9.98
C THR A 155 -35.89 3.25 10.71
N SER A 156 -37.17 3.03 10.97
CA SER A 156 -37.73 1.84 11.59
C SER A 156 -37.47 0.58 10.76
N SER A 157 -36.84 -0.44 11.34
CA SER A 157 -37.41 -1.78 11.30
C SER A 157 -36.85 -2.63 12.44
N VAL A 158 -37.76 -3.34 13.09
CA VAL A 158 -37.56 -4.18 14.27
C VAL A 158 -36.98 -5.51 13.83
N ALA A 159 -35.79 -5.88 14.32
CA ALA A 159 -35.31 -7.25 14.31
C ALA A 159 -34.59 -7.56 15.63
N SER A 160 -35.42 -7.82 16.63
CA SER A 160 -35.27 -8.83 17.69
C SER A 160 -33.86 -9.20 18.14
N TRP A 161 -33.46 -8.58 19.25
CA TRP A 161 -32.71 -9.26 20.31
C TRP A 161 -33.63 -10.29 20.99
N LEU A 162 -33.23 -11.57 20.99
CA LEU A 162 -33.45 -12.62 22.01
C LEU A 162 -33.47 -14.01 21.35
N GLY A 163 -32.57 -14.89 21.80
CA GLY A 163 -32.57 -16.30 21.39
C GLY A 163 -31.37 -17.12 21.84
N SER A 164 -30.90 -16.94 23.08
CA SER A 164 -30.01 -17.91 23.74
C SER A 164 -30.84 -19.18 24.02
N ILE A 165 -30.56 -20.29 23.34
CA ILE A 165 -30.47 -21.67 23.87
C ILE A 165 -30.26 -22.70 22.74
N THR A 166 -29.33 -23.64 22.99
CA THR A 166 -29.05 -24.92 22.32
C THR A 166 -28.40 -24.93 20.91
N SER A 167 -27.06 -24.91 20.87
CA SER A 167 -26.26 -25.05 19.64
C SER A 167 -25.77 -26.49 19.32
N THR A 168 -26.17 -27.52 20.07
CA THR A 168 -25.64 -28.88 19.83
C THR A 168 -26.35 -29.64 18.70
N ALA A 169 -27.59 -29.29 18.35
CA ALA A 169 -28.32 -30.00 17.28
C ALA A 169 -28.03 -29.44 15.87
N THR A 170 -27.57 -28.19 15.76
CA THR A 170 -27.41 -27.51 14.47
C THR A 170 -26.12 -27.88 13.73
N SER A 171 -25.11 -28.43 14.43
CA SER A 171 -23.86 -28.85 13.79
C SER A 171 -24.05 -30.05 12.85
N LEU A 172 -24.94 -30.99 13.21
CA LEU A 172 -25.23 -32.18 12.40
C LEU A 172 -26.10 -31.88 11.17
N ALA A 173 -27.06 -30.95 11.28
CA ALA A 173 -27.87 -30.55 10.13
C ALA A 173 -27.06 -29.75 9.08
N ARG A 174 -26.04 -28.98 9.51
CA ARG A 174 -25.23 -28.11 8.63
C ARG A 174 -24.25 -28.86 7.73
N ALA A 175 -23.69 -29.98 8.18
CA ALA A 175 -22.83 -30.81 7.34
C ALA A 175 -23.60 -31.50 6.18
N VAL A 176 -24.92 -31.64 6.33
CA VAL A 176 -25.76 -32.37 5.36
C VAL A 176 -26.38 -31.45 4.32
N THR A 177 -26.71 -30.19 4.65
CA THR A 177 -27.52 -29.35 3.76
C THR A 177 -26.77 -28.26 2.99
N GLY A 178 -25.44 -28.13 3.16
CA GLY A 178 -24.65 -27.14 2.41
C GLY A 178 -25.16 -25.70 2.56
N ALA A 179 -25.88 -25.42 3.66
CA ALA A 179 -26.50 -24.13 3.91
C ALA A 179 -25.40 -23.07 4.11
N GLY A 180 -25.43 -22.05 3.27
CA GLY A 180 -24.41 -21.01 3.17
C GLY A 180 -24.03 -20.32 4.48
N GLU A 181 -22.84 -19.71 4.44
CA GLU A 181 -22.16 -19.04 5.55
C GLU A 181 -23.10 -18.11 6.34
N THR A 182 -23.05 -18.22 7.67
CA THR A 182 -23.85 -17.38 8.56
C THR A 182 -23.28 -15.95 8.64
N ALA A 183 -24.06 -14.99 9.14
CA ALA A 183 -23.58 -13.62 9.37
C ALA A 183 -22.35 -13.57 10.29
N GLU A 184 -22.27 -14.45 11.30
CA GLU A 184 -21.09 -14.59 12.17
C GLU A 184 -19.87 -15.12 11.41
N ASP A 185 -20.05 -16.04 10.46
CA ASP A 185 -18.96 -16.55 9.61
C ASP A 185 -18.45 -15.47 8.66
N ARG A 186 -19.35 -14.64 8.11
CA ARG A 186 -19.00 -13.47 7.30
C ARG A 186 -18.27 -12.40 8.10
N GLU A 187 -18.66 -12.17 9.36
CA GLU A 187 -17.98 -11.22 10.24
C GLU A 187 -16.56 -11.70 10.57
N LYS A 188 -16.36 -13.00 10.83
CA LYS A 188 -15.01 -13.58 11.03
C LYS A 188 -14.13 -13.55 9.78
N GLN A 189 -14.71 -13.69 8.59
CA GLN A 189 -13.99 -13.49 7.32
C GLN A 189 -13.62 -12.03 7.08
N SER A 190 -14.43 -11.08 7.56
CA SER A 190 -14.16 -9.64 7.45
C SER A 190 -13.02 -9.13 8.35
N GLU A 191 -12.46 -9.99 9.21
CA GLU A 191 -11.28 -9.66 9.99
C GLU A 191 -10.02 -9.72 9.12
N GLY A 192 -9.55 -8.53 8.71
CA GLY A 192 -8.24 -8.37 8.09
C GLY A 192 -7.14 -9.05 8.91
N VAL A 193 -6.19 -9.68 8.22
CA VAL A 193 -5.06 -10.34 8.87
C VAL A 193 -3.81 -9.48 8.70
N ASP A 194 -3.12 -9.25 9.80
CA ASP A 194 -1.82 -8.58 9.85
C ASP A 194 -0.73 -9.62 10.14
N GLN A 195 0.18 -9.82 9.18
CA GLN A 195 1.39 -10.64 9.32
C GLN A 195 2.67 -9.78 9.29
N GLY A 196 2.52 -8.47 9.51
CA GLY A 196 3.55 -7.48 9.24
C GLY A 196 3.55 -7.00 7.79
N ILE A 197 4.44 -6.06 7.51
CA ILE A 197 4.65 -5.46 6.19
C ILE A 197 6.12 -5.54 5.79
N SER A 198 6.40 -5.48 4.49
CA SER A 198 7.77 -5.36 3.97
C SER A 198 8.31 -3.92 4.14
N PHE A 199 9.04 -3.39 3.16
CA PHE A 199 9.39 -1.97 3.11
C PHE A 199 8.25 -1.10 2.52
N ALA A 200 7.00 -1.57 2.60
CA ALA A 200 5.81 -0.74 2.38
C ALA A 200 5.76 0.44 3.37
N ASP A 201 4.87 1.42 3.18
CA ASP A 201 4.78 2.58 4.08
C ASP A 201 4.25 2.15 5.46
N VAL A 202 2.93 1.90 5.54
CA VAL A 202 2.22 1.50 6.77
C VAL A 202 1.24 0.34 6.58
N ALA A 203 0.97 -0.08 5.34
CA ALA A 203 0.05 -1.18 5.01
C ALA A 203 0.45 -1.88 3.70
N PRO A 204 0.06 -3.15 3.50
CA PRO A 204 0.42 -3.93 2.32
C PRO A 204 -0.29 -3.50 1.03
N TYR A 205 -1.48 -2.92 1.13
CA TYR A 205 -2.24 -2.44 -0.01
C TYR A 205 -2.54 -0.95 0.10
N LEU A 206 -2.46 -0.24 -1.03
CA LEU A 206 -3.01 1.10 -1.19
C LEU A 206 -4.03 1.10 -2.34
N VAL A 207 -5.27 1.46 -2.02
CA VAL A 207 -6.38 1.57 -2.96
C VAL A 207 -6.68 3.03 -3.26
N ILE A 208 -6.89 3.36 -4.54
CA ILE A 208 -7.41 4.67 -4.95
C ILE A 208 -8.55 4.48 -5.96
N SER A 209 -9.40 5.49 -6.11
CA SER A 209 -10.38 5.53 -7.20
C SER A 209 -9.89 6.40 -8.36
N THR A 210 -10.20 6.02 -9.60
CA THR A 210 -9.97 6.92 -10.76
C THR A 210 -10.82 8.18 -10.66
N LYS A 211 -12.01 8.10 -10.07
CA LYS A 211 -12.90 9.24 -9.84
C LYS A 211 -12.25 10.36 -9.02
N SER A 212 -11.54 10.00 -7.93
CA SER A 212 -10.76 10.96 -7.15
C SER A 212 -9.53 11.46 -7.90
N TRP A 213 -8.90 10.60 -8.71
CA TRP A 213 -7.77 11.01 -9.54
C TRP A 213 -8.19 12.05 -10.59
N GLU A 214 -9.37 11.91 -11.18
CA GLU A 214 -9.93 12.94 -12.08
C GLU A 214 -10.09 14.29 -11.37
N ASN A 215 -10.46 14.31 -10.08
CA ASN A 215 -10.46 15.55 -9.31
C ASN A 215 -9.04 16.14 -9.22
N ALA A 216 -8.03 15.33 -8.89
CA ALA A 216 -6.65 15.80 -8.86
C ALA A 216 -6.18 16.32 -10.24
N GLN A 217 -6.54 15.64 -11.33
CA GLN A 217 -6.29 16.07 -12.71
C GLN A 217 -6.95 17.42 -13.01
N ARG A 218 -8.22 17.65 -12.62
CA ARG A 218 -8.93 18.92 -12.83
C ARG A 218 -8.32 20.11 -12.06
N ARG A 219 -7.47 19.88 -11.06
CA ARG A 219 -6.74 20.95 -10.36
C ARG A 219 -5.53 21.46 -11.13
N LEU A 220 -5.13 20.75 -12.19
CA LEU A 220 -4.04 21.11 -13.08
C LEU A 220 -4.56 21.76 -14.36
N PRO A 221 -3.74 22.60 -15.03
CA PRO A 221 -4.02 23.07 -16.39
C PRO A 221 -4.14 21.90 -17.38
N ASP A 222 -4.91 22.08 -18.46
CA ASP A 222 -5.15 21.02 -19.47
C ASP A 222 -3.88 20.46 -20.13
N ASN A 223 -2.78 21.23 -20.13
CA ASN A 223 -1.49 20.82 -20.69
C ASN A 223 -0.59 20.05 -19.69
N GLU A 224 -1.03 19.85 -18.44
CA GLU A 224 -0.32 19.08 -17.43
C GLU A 224 -1.11 17.84 -17.02
N VAL A 225 -0.50 16.66 -17.15
CA VAL A 225 -1.12 15.38 -16.78
C VAL A 225 -0.71 14.98 -15.36
N MET A 226 -1.68 14.68 -14.50
CA MET A 226 -1.46 14.13 -13.19
C MET A 226 -1.09 12.64 -13.32
N ASP A 227 0.17 12.31 -13.20
CA ASP A 227 0.62 10.92 -13.17
C ASP A 227 0.04 10.16 -11.95
N ILE A 228 -0.88 9.24 -12.22
CA ILE A 228 -1.56 8.43 -11.20
C ILE A 228 -0.58 7.55 -10.41
N SER A 229 0.57 7.18 -10.99
CA SER A 229 1.58 6.36 -10.33
C SER A 229 2.24 7.08 -9.15
N LYS A 230 2.23 8.43 -9.12
CA LYS A 230 2.74 9.23 -8.00
C LYS A 230 1.94 9.00 -6.72
N PHE A 231 0.69 8.54 -6.81
CA PHE A 231 -0.11 8.12 -5.66
C PHE A 231 0.34 6.76 -5.10
N ARG A 232 1.21 6.03 -5.80
CA ARG A 232 1.73 4.70 -5.44
C ARG A 232 0.66 3.64 -5.11
N PRO A 233 -0.49 3.60 -5.81
CA PRO A 233 -1.52 2.61 -5.55
C PRO A 233 -1.02 1.20 -5.92
N ASN A 234 -1.57 0.20 -5.23
CA ASN A 234 -1.50 -1.20 -5.65
C ASN A 234 -2.76 -1.60 -6.41
N ILE A 235 -3.91 -1.00 -6.07
CA ILE A 235 -5.22 -1.28 -6.64
C ILE A 235 -5.85 0.06 -7.03
N ILE A 236 -6.26 0.17 -8.29
CA ILE A 236 -6.98 1.32 -8.82
C ILE A 236 -8.39 0.85 -9.15
N VAL A 237 -9.39 1.52 -8.59
CA VAL A 237 -10.81 1.17 -8.75
C VAL A 237 -11.48 2.20 -9.66
N GLU A 238 -12.18 1.70 -10.68
CA GLU A 238 -13.02 2.51 -11.58
C GLU A 238 -14.49 2.38 -11.19
N GLY A 239 -15.32 3.34 -11.62
CA GLY A 239 -16.78 3.28 -11.43
C GLY A 239 -17.34 3.86 -10.13
N ALA A 240 -16.50 4.52 -9.32
CA ALA A 240 -16.97 5.27 -8.15
C ALA A 240 -17.93 6.41 -8.54
N GLU A 241 -19.04 6.57 -7.81
CA GLU A 241 -20.09 7.54 -8.12
C GLU A 241 -19.64 8.99 -7.82
N GLU A 242 -19.03 9.18 -6.65
CA GLU A 242 -18.61 10.50 -6.14
C GLU A 242 -17.09 10.60 -5.96
N GLU A 243 -16.57 11.82 -6.01
CA GLU A 243 -15.16 12.08 -5.71
C GLU A 243 -14.86 11.82 -4.23
N PHE A 244 -13.73 11.17 -3.96
CA PHE A 244 -13.26 10.83 -2.62
C PHE A 244 -14.20 9.94 -1.81
N GLU A 245 -15.15 9.26 -2.44
CA GLU A 245 -16.00 8.31 -1.70
C GLU A 245 -15.19 7.14 -1.12
N GLU A 246 -14.02 6.84 -1.68
CA GLU A 246 -13.12 5.85 -1.10
C GLU A 246 -12.68 6.22 0.32
N ASP A 247 -12.76 7.50 0.73
CA ASP A 247 -12.59 7.95 2.11
C ASP A 247 -13.56 7.27 3.11
N PHE A 248 -14.58 6.56 2.62
CA PHE A 248 -15.57 5.81 3.40
C PHE A 248 -15.54 4.29 3.10
N TRP A 249 -14.75 3.87 2.10
CA TRP A 249 -14.21 2.51 1.86
C TRP A 249 -13.93 1.68 3.12
N ALA A 250 -14.75 0.72 3.56
CA ALA A 250 -14.38 -0.10 4.73
C ALA A 250 -13.92 -1.52 4.35
N GLU A 251 -14.55 -2.10 3.33
CA GLU A 251 -14.18 -3.43 2.82
C GLU A 251 -14.54 -3.53 1.34
N LEU A 252 -13.61 -4.09 0.57
CA LEU A 252 -13.77 -4.38 -0.86
C LEU A 252 -13.75 -5.89 -1.09
N LEU A 253 -14.57 -6.35 -2.03
CA LEU A 253 -14.53 -7.70 -2.58
C LEU A 253 -14.18 -7.62 -4.06
N ILE A 254 -13.08 -8.27 -4.45
CA ILE A 254 -12.46 -8.15 -5.78
C ILE A 254 -12.46 -9.53 -6.45
N GLY A 255 -13.08 -9.66 -7.62
CA GLY A 255 -13.10 -10.91 -8.38
C GLY A 255 -14.26 -11.86 -8.04
N GLY A 256 -15.42 -11.33 -7.64
CA GLY A 256 -16.62 -12.13 -7.37
C GLY A 256 -16.75 -12.65 -5.92
N ASP A 257 -17.66 -13.60 -5.67
CA ASP A 257 -18.00 -14.05 -4.31
C ASP A 257 -16.87 -14.82 -3.60
N ASP A 258 -16.06 -15.58 -4.35
CA ASP A 258 -14.84 -16.25 -3.86
C ASP A 258 -13.57 -15.39 -4.05
N GLY A 259 -13.75 -14.11 -4.34
CA GLY A 259 -12.68 -13.16 -4.62
C GLY A 259 -11.86 -12.72 -3.40
N ALA A 260 -10.88 -11.86 -3.62
CA ALA A 260 -10.08 -11.29 -2.56
C ALA A 260 -10.90 -10.26 -1.77
N ARG A 261 -10.94 -10.41 -0.45
CA ARG A 261 -11.51 -9.40 0.47
C ARG A 261 -10.40 -8.50 0.99
N ILE A 262 -10.49 -7.20 0.74
CA ILE A 262 -9.53 -6.20 1.23
C ILE A 262 -10.21 -5.33 2.28
N VAL A 263 -9.74 -5.42 3.51
CA VAL A 263 -10.20 -4.63 4.66
C VAL A 263 -9.43 -3.32 4.70
N LEU A 264 -10.13 -2.20 4.58
CA LEU A 264 -9.55 -0.86 4.48
C LEU A 264 -9.57 -0.17 5.84
N THR A 265 -8.40 -0.03 6.46
CA THR A 265 -8.31 0.37 7.87
C THR A 265 -8.11 1.86 8.07
N GLN A 266 -7.35 2.53 7.19
CA GLN A 266 -7.05 3.96 7.35
C GLN A 266 -6.98 4.72 6.02
N ASN A 267 -7.26 6.01 6.08
CA ASN A 267 -7.00 6.97 5.02
C ASN A 267 -5.49 7.18 4.80
N CYS A 268 -5.08 7.37 3.54
CA CYS A 268 -3.69 7.61 3.17
C CYS A 268 -3.40 9.13 3.13
N ALA A 269 -2.72 9.61 4.16
CA ALA A 269 -2.15 10.95 4.17
C ALA A 269 -0.99 11.05 3.15
N ARG A 270 -1.06 12.02 2.24
CA ARG A 270 -0.07 12.17 1.17
C ARG A 270 1.04 13.13 1.55
N CYS A 271 2.24 12.83 1.07
CA CYS A 271 3.44 13.65 1.24
C CYS A 271 3.83 14.37 -0.07
N ASN A 272 4.89 15.17 0.01
CA ASN A 272 5.46 15.94 -1.09
C ASN A 272 5.96 15.11 -2.29
N SER A 273 6.02 13.78 -2.19
CA SER A 273 6.33 12.91 -3.34
C SER A 273 5.42 13.15 -4.55
N LEU A 274 4.18 13.62 -4.35
CA LEU A 274 3.26 13.97 -5.43
C LEU A 274 3.75 15.14 -6.31
N ASN A 275 4.57 16.03 -5.76
CA ASN A 275 5.08 17.21 -6.45
C ASN A 275 6.35 16.93 -7.27
N VAL A 276 6.90 15.72 -7.19
CA VAL A 276 8.15 15.37 -7.86
C VAL A 276 7.88 15.11 -9.34
N ASP A 277 8.71 15.68 -10.21
CA ASP A 277 8.74 15.41 -11.64
C ASP A 277 9.65 14.19 -11.91
N TYR A 278 9.05 13.15 -12.46
CA TYR A 278 9.70 11.86 -12.69
C TYR A 278 10.66 11.88 -13.89
N SER A 279 10.60 12.91 -14.73
CA SER A 279 11.55 13.09 -15.83
C SER A 279 12.84 13.79 -15.38
N THR A 280 12.74 14.69 -14.40
CA THR A 280 13.88 15.49 -13.93
C THR A 280 14.51 14.96 -12.66
N GLY A 281 13.76 14.25 -11.81
CA GLY A 281 14.23 13.85 -10.49
C GLY A 281 14.20 14.97 -9.46
N LYS A 282 13.42 16.03 -9.73
CA LYS A 282 13.34 17.26 -8.91
C LYS A 282 11.88 17.61 -8.62
N VAL A 283 11.64 18.60 -7.77
CA VAL A 283 10.31 19.21 -7.63
C VAL A 283 9.90 19.83 -8.96
N GLY A 284 8.68 19.55 -9.43
CA GLY A 284 8.18 20.07 -10.70
C GLY A 284 8.07 21.61 -10.71
N GLU A 285 8.38 22.22 -11.85
CA GLU A 285 8.34 23.69 -12.02
C GLU A 285 6.91 24.23 -12.26
N GLY A 286 5.99 23.37 -12.75
CA GLY A 286 4.61 23.71 -13.09
C GLY A 286 3.59 23.56 -11.95
N GLU A 287 2.31 23.55 -12.32
CA GLU A 287 1.21 23.43 -11.36
C GLU A 287 1.12 22.03 -10.73
N SER A 288 1.58 21.00 -11.45
CA SER A 288 1.80 19.63 -10.96
C SER A 288 2.83 19.59 -9.82
N GLY A 289 3.85 20.45 -9.85
CA GLY A 289 4.80 20.65 -8.75
C GLY A 289 4.17 21.24 -7.48
N LYS A 290 2.90 21.63 -7.53
CA LYS A 290 2.13 22.20 -6.41
C LYS A 290 0.88 21.36 -6.09
N ILE A 291 0.72 20.16 -6.66
CA ILE A 291 -0.50 19.36 -6.50
C ILE A 291 -0.81 19.04 -5.04
N LEU A 292 0.21 18.79 -4.20
CA LEU A 292 -0.01 18.57 -2.76
C LEU A 292 -0.73 19.77 -2.11
N LYS A 293 -0.28 20.99 -2.42
CA LYS A 293 -0.88 22.23 -1.91
C LYS A 293 -2.31 22.41 -2.45
N LYS A 294 -2.54 22.05 -3.71
CA LYS A 294 -3.87 22.08 -4.33
C LYS A 294 -4.82 21.07 -3.68
N LEU A 295 -4.35 19.90 -3.26
CA LEU A 295 -5.16 18.96 -2.48
C LEU A 295 -5.37 19.44 -1.04
N GLN A 296 -4.37 20.08 -0.41
CA GLN A 296 -4.48 20.58 0.97
C GLN A 296 -5.58 21.63 1.19
N SER A 297 -6.09 22.27 0.13
CA SER A 297 -7.16 23.27 0.24
C SER A 297 -8.43 22.72 0.86
N ASP A 298 -8.72 21.44 0.64
CA ASP A 298 -9.97 20.77 1.03
C ASP A 298 -9.78 19.32 1.50
N ARG A 299 -8.60 18.71 1.29
CA ARG A 299 -8.33 17.30 1.61
C ARG A 299 -7.64 17.05 2.94
N ARG A 300 -7.43 18.06 3.79
CA ARG A 300 -6.98 17.88 5.19
C ARG A 300 -8.14 17.44 6.08
N VAL A 301 -8.63 16.24 5.82
CA VAL A 301 -9.91 15.73 6.35
C VAL A 301 -9.75 14.64 7.42
N ASP A 302 -8.53 14.18 7.69
CA ASP A 302 -8.23 13.21 8.74
C ASP A 302 -7.62 13.92 9.96
N PRO A 303 -8.29 13.90 11.14
CA PRO A 303 -7.77 14.51 12.37
C PRO A 303 -6.45 13.90 12.88
N GLY A 304 -6.13 12.67 12.46
CA GLY A 304 -4.87 11.98 12.69
C GLY A 304 -3.71 12.48 11.83
N ALA A 305 -4.03 13.10 10.69
CA ALA A 305 -3.05 13.65 9.73
C ALA A 305 -3.39 15.11 9.37
N LYS A 306 -3.54 15.96 10.39
CA LYS A 306 -4.07 17.33 10.32
C LYS A 306 -3.47 18.21 9.23
N TRP A 307 -2.20 18.01 8.89
CA TRP A 307 -1.45 18.88 7.96
C TRP A 307 -1.34 18.32 6.54
N SER A 308 -1.74 17.07 6.33
CA SER A 308 -1.55 16.36 5.08
C SER A 308 -2.89 16.12 4.39
N PRO A 309 -2.98 16.26 3.06
CA PRO A 309 -4.18 15.89 2.35
C PRO A 309 -4.34 14.37 2.30
N VAL A 310 -5.57 13.88 2.37
CA VAL A 310 -5.91 12.46 2.21
C VAL A 310 -6.22 12.15 0.75
N PHE A 311 -5.62 11.07 0.25
CA PHE A 311 -5.95 10.48 -1.04
C PHE A 311 -5.68 8.98 -1.02
N GLY A 312 -6.73 8.16 -1.12
CA GLY A 312 -6.65 6.71 -1.09
C GLY A 312 -6.79 6.09 0.30
N ARG A 313 -6.86 4.76 0.32
CA ARG A 313 -7.10 3.92 1.50
C ARG A 313 -6.06 2.82 1.64
N TYR A 314 -5.50 2.71 2.84
CA TYR A 314 -4.67 1.58 3.24
C TYR A 314 -5.52 0.35 3.51
N GLY A 315 -5.05 -0.81 3.03
CA GLY A 315 -5.79 -2.06 3.09
C GLY A 315 -4.95 -3.26 3.49
N PHE A 316 -5.65 -4.28 3.98
CA PHE A 316 -5.13 -5.57 4.41
C PHE A 316 -5.99 -6.69 3.81
N LEU A 317 -5.37 -7.82 3.47
CA LEU A 317 -6.12 -8.98 3.03
C LEU A 317 -6.91 -9.58 4.20
N ALA A 318 -8.19 -9.87 3.99
CA ALA A 318 -9.02 -10.57 4.95
C ALA A 318 -8.60 -12.04 5.08
N ARG A 319 -8.96 -12.69 6.20
CA ARG A 319 -8.57 -14.06 6.46
C ARG A 319 -9.02 -14.99 5.33
N VAL A 320 -8.05 -15.60 4.66
CA VAL A 320 -8.29 -16.66 3.67
C VAL A 320 -8.78 -17.90 4.43
N PRO A 321 -9.93 -18.51 4.06
CA PRO A 321 -10.44 -19.70 4.73
C PRO A 321 -9.43 -20.86 4.73
N GLU A 322 -9.41 -21.64 5.81
CA GLU A 322 -8.54 -22.80 5.92
C GLU A 322 -8.79 -23.79 4.76
N GLY A 323 -7.71 -24.29 4.14
CA GLY A 323 -7.77 -25.17 2.98
C GLY A 323 -8.05 -24.47 1.64
N LYS A 324 -8.33 -23.16 1.61
CA LYS A 324 -8.40 -22.37 0.38
C LYS A 324 -7.06 -21.67 0.09
N SER A 325 -6.77 -21.48 -1.20
CA SER A 325 -5.66 -20.62 -1.63
C SER A 325 -6.11 -19.16 -1.63
N ALA A 326 -5.15 -18.24 -1.50
CA ALA A 326 -5.45 -16.82 -1.62
C ALA A 326 -5.93 -16.49 -3.03
N ALA A 327 -6.97 -15.66 -3.13
CA ALA A 327 -7.53 -15.26 -4.41
C ALA A 327 -6.52 -14.45 -5.24
N GLU A 328 -6.55 -14.66 -6.55
CA GLU A 328 -5.83 -13.81 -7.48
C GLU A 328 -6.64 -12.55 -7.76
N ILE A 329 -5.95 -11.41 -7.79
CA ILE A 329 -6.48 -10.15 -8.31
C ILE A 329 -5.89 -9.91 -9.70
N LYS A 330 -6.74 -9.57 -10.66
CA LYS A 330 -6.42 -9.29 -12.06
C LYS A 330 -6.97 -7.93 -12.45
N VAL A 331 -6.29 -7.30 -13.41
CA VAL A 331 -6.81 -6.08 -14.04
C VAL A 331 -8.10 -6.45 -14.77
N GLY A 332 -9.17 -5.68 -14.52
CA GLY A 332 -10.50 -5.93 -15.06
C GLY A 332 -11.43 -6.73 -14.14
N ASP A 333 -10.95 -7.18 -12.98
CA ASP A 333 -11.82 -7.80 -11.98
C ASP A 333 -12.89 -6.82 -11.48
N GLU A 334 -14.11 -7.32 -11.32
CA GLU A 334 -15.19 -6.56 -10.67
C GLU A 334 -14.83 -6.29 -9.20
N VAL A 335 -15.01 -5.03 -8.77
CA VAL A 335 -14.82 -4.59 -7.39
C VAL A 335 -16.17 -4.18 -6.81
N ARG A 336 -16.56 -4.81 -5.71
CA ARG A 336 -17.75 -4.43 -4.92
C ARG A 336 -17.33 -3.84 -3.58
N VAL A 337 -17.87 -2.67 -3.25
CA VAL A 337 -17.77 -2.11 -1.90
C VAL A 337 -18.79 -2.83 -1.01
N VAL A 338 -18.33 -3.80 -0.22
CA VAL A 338 -19.22 -4.62 0.62
C VAL A 338 -19.51 -4.00 1.98
N ARG A 339 -18.67 -3.05 2.42
CA ARG A 339 -18.88 -2.28 3.65
C ARG A 339 -18.35 -0.86 3.50
N ARG A 340 -19.11 0.09 4.06
CA ARG A 340 -18.74 1.52 4.16
C ARG A 340 -18.74 1.96 5.62
N ASN A 341 -17.86 2.89 5.95
CA ASN A 341 -17.86 3.62 7.21
C ASN A 341 -18.87 4.78 7.12
N SER A 342 -19.48 5.16 8.24
CA SER A 342 -20.31 6.37 8.33
C SER A 342 -19.47 7.66 8.35
N GLU A 343 -18.23 7.57 8.83
CA GLU A 343 -17.29 8.69 8.95
C GLU A 343 -15.91 8.31 8.42
N ARG A 344 -15.07 9.32 8.19
CA ARG A 344 -13.66 9.11 7.86
C ARG A 344 -12.93 8.49 9.04
N THR A 345 -11.90 7.71 8.76
CA THR A 345 -11.03 7.17 9.80
C THR A 345 -10.15 8.28 10.39
N ARG A 346 -9.59 8.01 11.58
CA ARG A 346 -8.57 8.84 12.21
C ARG A 346 -7.26 8.07 12.21
N PHE A 347 -6.28 8.53 11.45
CA PHE A 347 -4.98 7.86 11.37
C PHE A 347 -4.18 7.96 12.67
N GLU A 348 -3.72 6.84 13.21
CA GLU A 348 -2.83 6.78 14.37
C GLU A 348 -1.62 5.90 14.06
N TRP A 349 -0.43 6.48 14.13
CA TRP A 349 0.83 5.79 14.01
C TRP A 349 1.88 6.52 14.86
N PRO A 350 2.52 5.86 15.85
CA PRO A 350 3.43 6.53 16.77
C PRO A 350 4.49 7.37 16.04
N ASN A 351 4.58 8.66 16.42
CA ASN A 351 5.51 9.65 15.85
C ASN A 351 5.34 9.97 14.35
N LEU A 352 4.28 9.46 13.69
CA LEU A 352 3.92 9.80 12.31
C LEU A 352 2.56 10.51 12.22
N SER A 353 1.59 10.13 13.06
CA SER A 353 0.34 10.88 13.22
C SER A 353 0.57 12.20 13.93
N THR A 354 -0.38 13.14 13.79
CA THR A 354 -0.30 14.48 14.42
C THR A 354 -0.66 14.47 15.92
N ASN A 355 -1.21 13.37 16.43
CA ASN A 355 -1.71 13.24 17.79
C ASN A 355 -0.80 12.41 18.68
#